data_AF-A0A319D5A2-F1
#
_entry.id   AF-A0A319D5A2-F1
#
_cell.length_a   1.000
_cell.length_b   1.000
_cell.length_c   1.000
_cell.angle_alpha   90.00
_cell.angle_beta   90.00
_cell.angle_gamma   90.00
#
_symmetry.space_group_name_H-M   'P 1'
#
loop_
_entity.id
_entity.type
_entity.pdbx_description
1 polymer ?
#
loop_
_entity_poly.entity_id
_entity_poly.type
_entity_poly.pdbx_seq_one_letter_code
_entity_poly.pdbx_strand_id
1 'polypeptide(L)'
;MKGGPAFKWAPLPKLHHPLPRSPRQSQAFLNALTTSFRRQLDREFPTNESSASEQTTNVSRERLPENPNSSAHAADKHLRNILDNPLFRVARPQSNCLGEASTERLLKEPTVVFDEMVATGNVTRSLLHKCLTYQLHIATAMGGDVLKALRDSKLGSKVVNWWLASDSHSRKLLFQHSRLTEPLSKFMVAEGMQDTALVWLGMLARQNVGGHDGLITEFQPPKSAGLLLSNFLAAENKYGGGLASSMRYYLLARDVCVSEGISLDDSIGRKVFLPAGNHLLRWIREADPKNRSKISLHDYEEYTRLMETSSPKSLLASSAYLYHPTHPDPKPFFEFARGASDVEVLSWPKAKRDHLMQTGYDALRVLMDQGNDKNAAILASVLQRHLPDDLKGTQTTRKKLAEAETLHLLDQLDPAFA
;
A
#
# COMPACT_ATOMS: atom_id res chain seq x y z
N MET A 1 13.40 67.11 -42.00
CA MET A 1 12.76 66.89 -40.69
C MET A 1 13.84 66.98 -39.62
N LYS A 2 13.74 67.96 -38.72
CA LYS A 2 14.71 68.24 -37.65
C LYS A 2 14.54 67.22 -36.53
N GLY A 3 15.64 66.61 -36.08
CA GLY A 3 15.69 65.70 -34.95
C GLY A 3 16.36 66.33 -33.73
N GLY A 4 15.74 66.15 -32.57
CA GLY A 4 16.30 66.32 -31.22
C GLY A 4 15.43 67.22 -30.31
N PRO A 5 15.41 67.03 -28.96
CA PRO A 5 16.17 66.06 -28.15
C PRO A 5 15.36 65.32 -27.04
N ALA A 6 15.96 64.21 -26.60
CA ALA A 6 16.10 63.70 -25.22
C ALA A 6 14.96 63.88 -24.18
N PHE A 7 14.43 62.75 -23.69
CA PHE A 7 14.11 62.59 -22.26
C PHE A 7 14.67 61.27 -21.73
N LYS A 8 15.42 61.40 -20.63
CA LYS A 8 16.26 60.40 -19.97
C LYS A 8 15.38 59.49 -19.10
N TRP A 9 15.49 58.18 -19.27
CA TRP A 9 15.02 57.22 -18.27
C TRP A 9 16.22 56.78 -17.44
N ALA A 10 16.17 57.07 -16.14
CA ALA A 10 17.18 56.65 -15.17
C ALA A 10 17.16 55.11 -15.03
N PRO A 11 18.32 54.44 -14.96
CA PRO A 11 18.36 53.02 -14.66
C PRO A 11 18.11 52.81 -13.16
N LEU A 12 17.01 52.13 -12.82
CA LEU A 12 16.81 51.57 -11.47
C LEU A 12 17.91 50.54 -11.20
N PRO A 13 18.65 50.63 -10.08
CA PRO A 13 19.66 49.64 -9.76
C PRO A 13 18.99 48.33 -9.34
N LYS A 14 19.20 47.28 -10.14
CA LYS A 14 19.31 45.92 -9.62
C LYS A 14 20.48 45.91 -8.63
N LEU A 15 20.20 45.88 -7.33
CA LEU A 15 21.16 45.40 -6.36
C LEU A 15 20.46 44.37 -5.48
N HIS A 16 20.76 43.12 -5.79
CA HIS A 16 20.63 41.98 -4.90
C HIS A 16 20.98 42.40 -3.47
N HIS A 17 20.10 42.17 -2.50
CA HIS A 17 20.51 42.23 -1.11
C HIS A 17 21.30 40.94 -0.84
N PRO A 18 22.63 40.97 -0.66
CA PRO A 18 23.35 39.78 -0.23
C PRO A 18 22.93 39.45 1.21
N LEU A 19 22.96 38.16 1.52
CA LEU A 19 22.83 37.61 2.87
C LEU A 19 23.54 38.52 3.91
N PRO A 20 22.93 38.83 5.06
CA PRO A 20 23.61 39.58 6.12
C PRO A 20 24.77 38.75 6.68
N ARG A 21 25.97 39.01 6.16
CA ARG A 21 27.23 38.35 6.50
C ARG A 21 28.02 39.10 7.57
N SER A 22 27.35 39.64 8.59
CA SER A 22 28.08 40.14 9.78
C SER A 22 27.32 39.85 11.09
N PRO A 23 28.03 39.42 12.17
CA PRO A 23 27.43 39.16 13.49
C PRO A 23 26.64 40.36 14.05
N ARG A 24 27.02 41.58 13.66
CA ARG A 24 26.33 42.82 14.04
C ARG A 24 24.95 42.96 13.41
N GLN A 25 24.76 42.54 12.16
CA GLN A 25 23.46 42.62 11.49
C GLN A 25 22.50 41.52 11.95
N SER A 26 22.99 40.31 12.25
CA SER A 26 22.16 39.27 12.88
C SER A 26 21.70 39.68 14.27
N GLN A 27 22.55 40.37 15.04
CA GLN A 27 22.19 40.88 16.36
C GLN A 27 21.25 42.08 16.28
N ALA A 28 21.41 42.96 15.28
CA ALA A 28 20.44 44.02 15.00
C ALA A 28 19.08 43.46 14.59
N PHE A 29 19.06 42.38 13.81
CA PHE A 29 17.83 41.69 13.42
C PHE A 29 17.17 40.96 14.60
N LEU A 30 17.94 40.26 15.43
CA LEU A 30 17.44 39.65 16.67
C LEU A 30 16.91 40.71 17.65
N ASN A 31 17.60 41.85 17.77
CA ASN A 31 17.13 42.98 18.57
C ASN A 31 15.83 43.57 18.00
N ALA A 32 15.68 43.65 16.68
CA ALA A 32 14.44 44.10 16.03
C ALA A 32 13.28 43.10 16.25
N LEU A 33 13.55 41.80 16.20
CA LEU A 33 12.56 40.74 16.45
C LEU A 33 12.11 40.73 17.92
N THR A 34 13.06 40.80 18.84
CA THR A 34 12.77 40.82 20.28
C THR A 34 12.08 42.11 20.73
N THR A 35 12.45 43.27 20.16
CA THR A 35 11.73 44.52 20.41
C THR A 35 10.33 44.52 19.81
N SER A 36 10.14 43.93 18.63
CA SER A 36 8.79 43.73 18.06
C SER A 36 7.94 42.83 18.95
N PHE A 37 8.49 41.72 19.44
CA PHE A 37 7.80 40.82 20.37
C PHE A 37 7.41 41.51 21.67
N ARG A 38 8.35 42.24 22.30
CA ARG A 38 8.06 43.01 23.52
C ARG A 38 7.00 44.08 23.29
N ARG A 39 7.10 44.85 22.20
CA ARG A 39 6.14 45.90 21.88
C ARG A 39 4.73 45.35 21.62
N GLN A 40 4.64 44.10 21.15
CA GLN A 40 3.36 43.44 20.92
C GLN A 40 2.82 42.77 22.19
N LEU A 41 3.70 42.28 23.09
CA LEU A 41 3.33 41.86 24.44
C LEU A 41 2.85 43.04 25.31
N ASP A 42 3.55 44.17 25.28
CA ASP A 42 3.18 45.39 26.00
C ASP A 42 1.84 45.98 25.51
N ARG A 43 1.47 45.69 24.27
CA ARG A 43 0.18 46.08 23.67
C ARG A 43 -0.97 45.17 24.09
N GLU A 44 -0.72 43.88 24.28
CA GLU A 44 -1.74 42.90 24.70
C GLU A 44 -1.88 42.83 26.24
N PHE A 45 -0.84 43.19 26.99
CA PHE A 45 -0.85 43.28 28.45
C PHE A 45 -0.38 44.67 28.91
N PRO A 46 -1.20 45.73 28.75
CA PRO A 46 -0.89 47.01 29.37
C PRO A 46 -0.82 46.81 30.89
N THR A 47 0.31 47.16 31.50
CA THR A 47 0.49 47.15 32.96
C THR A 47 -0.55 48.12 33.55
N ASN A 48 -1.60 47.56 34.14
CA ASN A 48 -2.68 48.31 34.78
C ASN A 48 -2.15 49.17 35.92
N GLU A 49 -2.28 50.49 35.81
CA GLU A 49 -2.62 51.33 36.95
C GLU A 49 -4.03 51.92 36.74
N SER A 50 -4.88 51.64 37.72
CA SER A 50 -6.14 52.32 38.08
C SER A 50 -7.45 52.00 37.33
N SER A 51 -8.18 51.06 37.93
CA SER A 51 -9.53 51.22 38.52
C SER A 51 -10.79 51.46 37.66
N ALA A 52 -11.75 50.54 37.92
CA ALA A 52 -13.20 50.71 38.00
C ALA A 52 -14.04 50.77 36.71
N SER A 53 -14.81 49.70 36.44
CA SER A 53 -16.26 49.70 36.71
C SER A 53 -16.85 48.30 36.47
N GLU A 54 -17.60 47.84 37.46
CA GLU A 54 -18.52 46.70 37.39
C GLU A 54 -19.68 47.00 36.44
N GLN A 55 -20.24 45.99 35.75
CA GLN A 55 -21.56 45.38 36.03
C GLN A 55 -22.12 44.57 34.84
N THR A 56 -22.44 43.28 35.11
CA THR A 56 -23.69 42.50 34.81
C THR A 56 -24.34 42.59 33.40
N THR A 57 -24.92 41.58 32.73
CA THR A 57 -25.38 40.20 33.02
C THR A 57 -25.97 39.57 31.72
N ASN A 58 -25.98 38.23 31.65
CA ASN A 58 -27.01 37.33 31.07
C ASN A 58 -27.10 36.93 29.56
N VAL A 59 -26.86 35.61 29.36
CA VAL A 59 -27.61 34.58 28.57
C VAL A 59 -27.62 34.64 27.03
N SER A 60 -26.97 33.65 26.36
CA SER A 60 -27.60 32.68 25.46
C SER A 60 -26.59 31.72 24.80
N ARG A 61 -26.97 30.45 24.71
CA ARG A 61 -26.20 29.31 24.17
C ARG A 61 -26.46 29.19 22.68
N GLU A 62 -25.61 29.74 21.83
CA GLU A 62 -25.57 29.41 20.40
C GLU A 62 -24.21 29.78 19.78
N ARG A 63 -23.57 28.79 19.14
CA ARG A 63 -22.34 28.85 18.31
C ARG A 63 -21.17 29.66 18.91
N LEU A 64 -20.16 28.96 19.44
CA LEU A 64 -18.84 29.53 19.76
C LEU A 64 -18.37 30.45 18.60
N PRO A 65 -18.32 31.77 18.79
CA PRO A 65 -17.47 32.60 17.97
C PRO A 65 -16.04 32.30 18.42
N GLU A 66 -15.14 31.97 17.50
CA GLU A 66 -13.71 32.01 17.78
C GLU A 66 -13.41 33.37 18.41
N ASN A 67 -13.09 33.38 19.69
CA ASN A 67 -12.84 34.62 20.42
C ASN A 67 -11.60 35.28 19.79
N PRO A 68 -11.74 36.41 19.07
CA PRO A 68 -10.62 37.03 18.36
C PRO A 68 -9.56 37.58 19.33
N ASN A 69 -9.88 37.62 20.63
CA ASN A 69 -9.02 38.07 21.71
C ASN A 69 -8.44 36.91 22.55
N SER A 70 -8.57 35.66 22.10
CA SER A 70 -7.89 34.52 22.73
C SER A 70 -6.39 34.56 22.42
N SER A 71 -5.56 34.32 23.44
CA SER A 71 -4.10 34.20 23.29
C SER A 71 -3.70 33.15 22.25
N ALA A 72 -4.50 32.10 22.07
CA ALA A 72 -4.31 31.08 21.05
C ALA A 72 -4.54 31.64 19.62
N HIS A 73 -5.55 32.50 19.45
CA HIS A 73 -5.85 33.13 18.14
C HIS A 73 -4.83 34.21 17.80
N ALA A 74 -4.34 34.96 18.80
CA ALA A 74 -3.25 35.90 18.63
C ALA A 74 -1.93 35.19 18.26
N ALA A 75 -1.63 34.05 18.91
CA ALA A 75 -0.47 33.23 18.58
C ALA A 75 -0.58 32.63 17.16
N ASP A 76 -1.76 32.15 16.76
CA ASP A 76 -1.98 31.57 15.43
C ASP A 76 -1.92 32.65 14.33
N LYS A 77 -2.51 33.84 14.57
CA LYS A 77 -2.38 35.00 13.68
C LYS A 77 -0.94 35.49 13.58
N HIS A 78 -0.20 35.45 14.69
CA HIS A 78 1.21 35.84 14.72
C HIS A 78 2.09 34.85 13.96
N LEU A 79 1.89 33.55 14.15
CA LEU A 79 2.54 32.50 13.36
C LEU A 79 2.24 32.63 11.87
N ARG A 80 0.97 32.85 11.50
CA ARG A 80 0.59 33.12 10.10
C ARG A 80 1.30 34.35 9.55
N ASN A 81 1.38 35.45 10.30
CA ASN A 81 2.09 36.65 9.89
C ASN A 81 3.62 36.46 9.76
N ILE A 82 4.23 35.60 10.59
CA ILE A 82 5.65 35.24 10.45
C ILE A 82 5.84 34.40 9.19
N LEU A 83 5.00 33.40 8.98
CA LEU A 83 5.08 32.50 7.82
C LEU A 83 4.72 33.19 6.49
N ASP A 84 3.92 34.26 6.54
CA ASP A 84 3.59 35.10 5.37
C ASP A 84 4.70 36.10 5.01
N ASN A 85 5.74 36.24 5.82
CA ASN A 85 6.87 37.08 5.49
C ASN A 85 7.64 36.48 4.30
N PRO A 86 7.92 37.26 3.24
CA PRO A 86 8.58 36.78 2.02
C PRO A 86 9.99 36.22 2.25
N LEU A 87 10.60 36.43 3.42
CA LEU A 87 11.87 35.83 3.81
C LEU A 87 11.75 34.35 4.22
N PHE A 88 10.56 33.90 4.64
CA PHE A 88 10.29 32.50 5.01
C PHE A 88 9.52 31.72 3.92
N ARG A 89 9.05 32.41 2.87
CA ARG A 89 8.55 31.74 1.67
C ARG A 89 9.72 31.09 0.94
N VAL A 90 9.87 29.78 1.09
CA VAL A 90 10.62 28.97 0.14
C VAL A 90 10.10 29.34 -1.25
N ALA A 91 10.94 29.95 -2.07
CA ALA A 91 10.56 30.39 -3.40
C ALA A 91 9.96 29.20 -4.14
N ARG A 92 8.66 29.28 -4.47
CA ARG A 92 8.01 28.30 -5.34
C ARG A 92 8.81 28.30 -6.64
N PRO A 93 9.49 27.21 -7.03
CA PRO A 93 9.99 27.10 -8.37
C PRO A 93 8.77 27.23 -9.28
N GLN A 94 8.85 28.12 -10.26
CA GLN A 94 7.76 28.34 -11.21
C GLN A 94 7.30 26.99 -11.77
N SER A 95 5.99 26.77 -11.69
CA SER A 95 5.27 25.56 -12.10
C SER A 95 5.38 25.21 -13.60
N ASN A 96 6.34 25.78 -14.34
CA ASN A 96 6.45 25.67 -15.79
C ASN A 96 7.71 24.90 -16.27
N CYS A 97 8.39 24.16 -15.40
CA CYS A 97 9.55 23.33 -15.80
C CYS A 97 9.26 21.83 -15.78
N LEU A 98 8.01 21.39 -15.96
CA LEU A 98 7.68 19.99 -16.27
C LEU A 98 7.98 19.64 -17.74
N GLY A 99 9.17 20.02 -18.22
CA GLY A 99 9.74 19.55 -19.48
C GLY A 99 10.61 18.31 -19.27
N GLU A 100 11.10 17.72 -20.37
CA GLU A 100 11.94 16.51 -20.44
C GLU A 100 13.10 16.47 -19.43
N ALA A 101 13.64 17.64 -19.05
CA ALA A 101 14.67 17.78 -18.02
C ALA A 101 14.26 17.30 -16.61
N SER A 102 12.98 17.40 -16.25
CA SER A 102 12.46 16.90 -14.97
C SER A 102 12.40 15.37 -14.93
N THR A 103 12.09 14.74 -16.06
CA THR A 103 12.13 13.28 -16.24
C THR A 103 13.56 12.74 -16.23
N GLU A 104 14.52 13.43 -16.86
CA GLU A 104 15.93 13.05 -16.78
C GLU A 104 16.50 13.15 -15.36
N ARG A 105 16.13 14.17 -14.59
CA ARG A 105 16.50 14.28 -13.17
C ARG A 105 15.84 13.19 -12.33
N LEU A 106 14.58 12.84 -12.60
CA LEU A 106 13.86 11.75 -11.93
C LEU A 106 14.50 10.38 -12.17
N LEU A 107 15.12 10.19 -13.34
CA LEU A 107 15.85 8.97 -13.69
C LEU A 107 17.21 8.87 -12.98
N LYS A 108 17.76 9.99 -12.50
CA LYS A 108 19.07 10.02 -11.81
C LYS A 108 18.93 10.06 -10.29
N GLU A 109 18.02 10.90 -9.76
CA GLU A 109 17.90 11.16 -8.32
C GLU A 109 16.42 11.31 -7.89
N PRO A 110 15.61 10.24 -7.93
CA PRO A 110 14.18 10.31 -7.62
C PRO A 110 13.88 10.67 -6.15
N THR A 111 14.80 10.38 -5.22
CA THR A 111 14.65 10.71 -3.79
C THR A 111 14.77 12.22 -3.52
N VAL A 112 15.67 12.90 -4.23
CA VAL A 112 15.87 14.36 -4.12
C VAL A 112 14.67 15.09 -4.73
N VAL A 113 14.23 14.64 -5.91
CA VAL A 113 13.03 15.18 -6.55
C VAL A 113 11.80 14.99 -5.65
N PHE A 114 11.68 13.85 -4.97
CA PHE A 114 10.60 13.65 -4.01
C PHE A 114 10.65 14.67 -2.85
N ASP A 115 11.82 14.88 -2.24
CA ASP A 115 11.97 15.85 -1.14
C ASP A 115 11.64 17.29 -1.57
N GLU A 116 12.09 17.71 -2.76
CA GLU A 116 11.74 19.01 -3.36
C GLU A 116 10.22 19.18 -3.53
N MET A 117 9.53 18.11 -3.92
CA MET A 117 8.08 18.13 -4.15
C MET A 117 7.27 18.10 -2.86
N VAL A 118 7.77 17.41 -1.84
CA VAL A 118 7.21 17.47 -0.48
C VAL A 118 7.37 18.88 0.09
N ALA A 119 8.56 19.50 -0.06
CA ALA A 119 8.83 20.86 0.42
C ALA A 119 7.95 21.91 -0.28
N THR A 120 7.59 21.69 -1.55
CA THR A 120 6.72 22.59 -2.32
C THR A 120 5.23 22.30 -2.16
N GLY A 121 4.85 21.20 -1.49
CA GLY A 121 3.46 20.78 -1.29
C GLY A 121 2.76 20.29 -2.57
N ASN A 122 3.48 20.04 -3.66
CA ASN A 122 2.93 19.70 -4.97
C ASN A 122 3.02 18.20 -5.31
N VAL A 123 2.80 17.32 -4.33
CA VAL A 123 2.92 15.87 -4.54
C VAL A 123 1.73 15.35 -5.36
N THR A 124 1.93 15.22 -6.67
CA THR A 124 0.93 14.66 -7.59
C THR A 124 1.06 13.13 -7.67
N ARG A 125 -0.08 12.42 -7.78
CA ARG A 125 -0.18 10.96 -7.97
C ARG A 125 0.80 10.38 -9.01
N SER A 126 0.86 10.97 -10.20
CA SER A 126 1.70 10.49 -11.30
C SER A 126 3.19 10.60 -10.99
N LEU A 127 3.58 11.62 -10.23
CA LEU A 127 4.96 11.88 -9.86
C LEU A 127 5.41 10.91 -8.77
N LEU A 128 4.58 10.70 -7.74
CA LEU A 128 4.86 9.72 -6.69
C LEU A 128 5.06 8.32 -7.29
N HIS A 129 4.18 7.91 -8.20
CA HIS A 129 4.32 6.64 -8.91
C HIS A 129 5.64 6.57 -9.67
N LYS A 130 5.98 7.60 -10.46
CA LYS A 130 7.22 7.66 -11.23
C LYS A 130 8.46 7.57 -10.33
N CYS A 131 8.49 8.30 -9.21
CA CYS A 131 9.59 8.25 -8.25
C CYS A 131 9.78 6.82 -7.69
N LEU A 132 8.69 6.18 -7.26
CA LEU A 132 8.74 4.82 -6.73
C LEU A 132 9.18 3.80 -7.79
N THR A 133 8.65 3.90 -9.02
CA THR A 133 9.03 2.98 -10.10
C THR A 133 10.46 3.18 -10.57
N TYR A 134 10.92 4.43 -10.74
CA TYR A 134 12.30 4.67 -11.18
C TYR A 134 13.30 4.30 -10.10
N GLN A 135 13.00 4.55 -8.82
CA GLN A 135 13.88 4.10 -7.74
C GLN A 135 13.95 2.57 -7.67
N LEU A 136 12.83 1.87 -7.89
CA LEU A 136 12.84 0.41 -7.98
C LEU A 136 13.66 -0.06 -9.19
N HIS A 137 13.51 0.58 -10.35
CA HIS A 137 14.29 0.26 -11.54
C HIS A 137 15.78 0.47 -11.32
N ILE A 138 16.19 1.59 -10.73
CA ILE A 138 17.59 1.89 -10.37
C ILE A 138 18.12 0.81 -9.41
N ALA A 139 17.36 0.47 -8.36
CA ALA A 139 17.75 -0.56 -7.41
C ALA A 139 17.92 -1.95 -8.07
N THR A 140 17.05 -2.31 -9.04
CA THR A 140 17.15 -3.57 -9.77
C THR A 140 18.24 -3.58 -10.85
N ALA A 141 18.48 -2.44 -11.51
CA ALA A 141 19.47 -2.31 -12.59
C ALA A 141 20.91 -2.28 -12.07
N MET A 142 21.10 -1.84 -10.82
CA MET A 142 22.42 -1.81 -10.17
C MET A 142 22.99 -3.20 -9.87
N GLY A 143 22.26 -4.29 -10.14
CA GLY A 143 22.75 -5.68 -10.11
C GLY A 143 23.26 -6.20 -8.75
N GLY A 144 23.30 -5.34 -7.73
CA GLY A 144 23.70 -5.65 -6.36
C GLY A 144 22.55 -6.16 -5.50
N ASP A 145 22.78 -6.19 -4.19
CA ASP A 145 21.77 -6.54 -3.18
C ASP A 145 20.64 -5.50 -3.20
N VAL A 146 19.58 -5.79 -3.98
CA VAL A 146 18.41 -4.93 -4.20
C VAL A 146 17.81 -4.50 -2.86
N LEU A 147 17.86 -5.36 -1.83
CA LEU A 147 17.35 -5.05 -0.49
C LEU A 147 18.13 -3.93 0.17
N LYS A 148 19.45 -3.96 0.09
CA LYS A 148 20.30 -2.88 0.61
C LYS A 148 20.03 -1.59 -0.15
N ALA A 149 19.95 -1.63 -1.47
CA ALA A 149 19.66 -0.46 -2.28
C ALA A 149 18.28 0.17 -1.97
N LEU A 150 17.25 -0.67 -1.74
CA LEU A 150 15.92 -0.22 -1.33
C LEU A 150 15.96 0.40 0.07
N ARG A 151 16.63 -0.25 1.03
CA ARG A 151 16.74 0.22 2.41
C ARG A 151 17.53 1.53 2.52
N ASP A 152 18.61 1.65 1.76
CA ASP A 152 19.48 2.84 1.77
C ASP A 152 18.77 4.06 1.15
N SER A 153 17.82 3.82 0.25
CA SER A 153 16.99 4.87 -0.36
C SER A 153 16.09 5.60 0.64
N LYS A 154 15.64 4.90 1.71
CA LYS A 154 14.70 5.41 2.73
C LYS A 154 13.43 6.05 2.14
N LEU A 155 13.06 5.68 0.92
CA LEU A 155 11.97 6.29 0.19
C LEU A 155 10.62 5.90 0.82
N GLY A 156 10.49 4.69 1.35
CA GLY A 156 9.32 4.25 2.10
C GLY A 156 9.07 5.14 3.31
N SER A 157 10.10 5.36 4.14
CA SER A 157 10.02 6.18 5.35
C SER A 157 9.65 7.63 5.02
N LYS A 158 10.22 8.17 3.94
CA LYS A 158 9.89 9.53 3.47
C LYS A 158 8.44 9.65 3.04
N VAL A 159 7.90 8.66 2.31
CA VAL A 159 6.49 8.64 1.90
C VAL A 159 5.56 8.48 3.10
N VAL A 160 5.91 7.63 4.07
CA VAL A 160 5.15 7.47 5.32
C VAL A 160 5.13 8.77 6.12
N ASN A 161 6.27 9.45 6.28
CA ASN A 161 6.35 10.72 6.98
C ASN A 161 5.56 11.82 6.28
N TRP A 162 5.67 11.90 4.95
CA TRP A 162 4.83 12.78 4.15
C TRP A 162 3.34 12.49 4.38
N TRP A 163 2.94 11.22 4.35
CA TRP A 163 1.54 10.81 4.56
C TRP A 163 1.03 11.22 5.94
N LEU A 164 1.84 11.03 6.99
CA LEU A 164 1.50 11.46 8.35
C LEU A 164 1.35 12.98 8.45
N ALA A 165 2.23 13.74 7.79
CA ALA A 165 2.20 15.20 7.77
C ALA A 165 1.12 15.79 6.83
N SER A 166 0.55 14.97 5.93
CA SER A 166 -0.39 15.41 4.92
C SER A 166 -1.83 15.51 5.42
N ASP A 167 -2.64 16.27 4.68
CA ASP A 167 -4.08 16.42 4.86
C ASP A 167 -4.86 15.17 4.40
N SER A 168 -6.13 15.08 4.82
CA SER A 168 -6.99 13.92 4.55
C SER A 168 -7.17 13.64 3.05
N HIS A 169 -7.17 14.66 2.18
CA HIS A 169 -7.28 14.48 0.73
C HIS A 169 -6.03 13.80 0.16
N SER A 170 -4.85 14.32 0.49
CA SER A 170 -3.57 13.74 0.07
C SER A 170 -3.37 12.31 0.57
N ARG A 171 -3.83 12.00 1.79
CA ARG A 171 -3.78 10.63 2.34
C ARG A 171 -4.67 9.64 1.56
N LYS A 172 -5.85 10.08 1.10
CA LYS A 172 -6.75 9.25 0.28
C LYS A 172 -6.14 8.91 -1.08
N LEU A 173 -5.37 9.83 -1.69
CA LEU A 173 -4.73 9.61 -3.00
C LEU A 173 -3.87 8.35 -3.06
N LEU A 174 -3.20 8.01 -1.95
CA LEU A 174 -2.31 6.85 -1.84
C LEU A 174 -3.06 5.51 -1.97
N PHE A 175 -4.27 5.45 -1.41
CA PHE A 175 -5.07 4.22 -1.34
C PHE A 175 -6.10 4.08 -2.47
N GLN A 176 -6.38 5.15 -3.20
CA GLN A 176 -7.27 5.13 -4.38
C GLN A 176 -6.74 4.24 -5.52
N HIS A 177 -5.42 4.02 -5.63
CA HIS A 177 -4.83 3.33 -6.78
C HIS A 177 -3.85 2.21 -6.37
N SER A 178 -4.12 1.00 -6.87
CA SER A 178 -3.26 -0.18 -6.65
C SER A 178 -1.82 -0.01 -7.17
N ARG A 179 -1.64 0.85 -8.18
CA ARG A 179 -0.32 1.11 -8.78
C ARG A 179 0.65 1.83 -7.84
N LEU A 180 0.15 2.52 -6.81
CA LEU A 180 1.00 3.16 -5.81
C LEU A 180 1.31 2.21 -4.65
N THR A 181 0.34 1.41 -4.22
CA THR A 181 0.50 0.51 -3.07
C THR A 181 1.48 -0.62 -3.37
N GLU A 182 1.55 -1.10 -4.62
CA GLU A 182 2.48 -2.17 -5.00
C GLU A 182 3.97 -1.77 -4.81
N PRO A 183 4.52 -0.73 -5.48
CA PRO A 183 5.92 -0.39 -5.28
C PRO A 183 6.18 0.11 -3.87
N LEU A 184 5.25 0.84 -3.24
CA LEU A 184 5.40 1.31 -1.86
C LEU A 184 5.55 0.16 -0.87
N SER A 185 4.75 -0.91 -1.01
CA SER A 185 4.85 -2.08 -0.13
C SER A 185 6.23 -2.75 -0.17
N LYS A 186 6.91 -2.72 -1.33
CA LYS A 186 8.28 -3.25 -1.48
C LYS A 186 9.29 -2.43 -0.68
N PHE A 187 9.18 -1.10 -0.71
CA PHE A 187 10.02 -0.21 0.11
C PHE A 187 9.71 -0.36 1.60
N MET A 188 8.43 -0.46 1.98
CA MET A 188 8.03 -0.62 3.38
C MET A 188 8.59 -1.89 4.01
N VAL A 189 8.53 -3.01 3.30
CA VAL A 189 9.11 -4.29 3.74
C VAL A 189 10.63 -4.21 3.81
N ALA A 190 11.29 -3.66 2.80
CA ALA A 190 12.75 -3.55 2.77
C ALA A 190 13.31 -2.65 3.90
N GLU A 191 12.53 -1.67 4.34
CA GLU A 191 12.88 -0.74 5.43
C GLU A 191 12.42 -1.23 6.82
N GLY A 192 11.72 -2.35 6.92
CA GLY A 192 11.27 -2.91 8.21
C GLY A 192 10.06 -2.19 8.81
N MET A 193 9.19 -1.58 7.99
CA MET A 193 7.99 -0.86 8.42
C MET A 193 6.71 -1.70 8.34
N GLN A 194 6.80 -2.99 8.70
CA GLN A 194 5.65 -3.90 8.67
C GLN A 194 4.52 -3.44 9.61
N ASP A 195 4.85 -2.91 10.79
CA ASP A 195 3.85 -2.44 11.77
C ASP A 195 3.04 -1.27 11.23
N THR A 196 3.69 -0.32 10.54
CA THR A 196 3.01 0.80 9.88
C THR A 196 2.05 0.32 8.79
N ALA A 197 2.42 -0.71 8.03
CA ALA A 197 1.55 -1.30 7.01
C ALA A 197 0.31 -1.96 7.64
N LEU A 198 0.46 -2.63 8.78
CA LEU A 198 -0.65 -3.21 9.54
C LEU A 198 -1.59 -2.13 10.11
N VAL A 199 -1.04 -1.03 10.61
CA VAL A 199 -1.83 0.13 11.08
C VAL A 199 -2.63 0.73 9.93
N TRP A 200 -2.02 0.91 8.76
CA TRP A 200 -2.71 1.38 7.56
C TRP A 200 -3.81 0.42 7.11
N LEU A 201 -3.59 -0.90 7.24
CA LEU A 201 -4.61 -1.90 6.95
C LEU A 201 -5.82 -1.74 7.90
N GLY A 202 -5.59 -1.60 9.21
CA GLY A 202 -6.66 -1.35 10.18
C GLY A 202 -7.46 -0.07 9.88
N MET A 203 -6.76 1.01 9.56
CA MET A 203 -7.37 2.29 9.15
C MET A 203 -8.24 2.16 7.89
N LEU A 204 -7.73 1.49 6.85
CA LEU A 204 -8.49 1.25 5.62
C LEU A 204 -9.69 0.35 5.83
N ALA A 205 -9.53 -0.65 6.70
CA ALA A 205 -10.58 -1.61 6.98
C ALA A 205 -11.71 -0.95 7.81
N ARG A 206 -11.39 0.06 8.64
CA ARG A 206 -12.35 1.00 9.27
C ARG A 206 -12.88 2.10 8.33
N GLN A 207 -12.40 2.17 7.08
CA GLN A 207 -12.75 3.21 6.12
C GLN A 207 -12.40 4.63 6.60
N ASN A 208 -11.42 4.76 7.51
CA ASN A 208 -11.05 6.03 8.10
C ASN A 208 -9.52 6.22 8.09
N VAL A 209 -9.06 7.19 7.31
CA VAL A 209 -7.64 7.54 7.11
C VAL A 209 -7.17 8.60 8.13
N GLY A 210 -8.04 8.97 9.07
CA GLY A 210 -7.82 10.02 10.05
C GLY A 210 -7.95 11.43 9.47
N GLY A 211 -8.06 12.43 10.36
CA GLY A 211 -8.26 13.84 10.02
C GLY A 211 -9.72 14.28 10.00
N HIS A 212 -9.96 15.59 9.84
CA HIS A 212 -11.30 16.20 9.92
C HIS A 212 -12.29 15.67 8.85
N ASP A 213 -11.80 15.15 7.72
CA ASP A 213 -12.58 14.49 6.66
C ASP A 213 -11.98 13.13 6.24
N GLY A 214 -11.60 12.30 7.22
CA GLY A 214 -10.88 11.04 7.01
C GLY A 214 -11.70 9.86 6.44
N LEU A 215 -13.03 9.98 6.36
CA LEU A 215 -13.91 8.91 5.88
C LEU A 215 -13.73 8.64 4.38
N ILE A 216 -13.54 7.37 4.03
CA ILE A 216 -13.44 6.89 2.66
C ILE A 216 -14.84 6.51 2.18
N THR A 217 -15.53 7.45 1.53
CA THR A 217 -16.84 7.19 0.90
C THR A 217 -16.69 6.96 -0.62
N GLU A 218 -15.59 7.42 -1.22
CA GLU A 218 -15.47 7.59 -2.68
C GLU A 218 -14.94 6.36 -3.44
N PHE A 219 -14.26 5.41 -2.78
CA PHE A 219 -13.71 4.21 -3.43
C PHE A 219 -13.98 2.97 -2.59
N GLN A 220 -14.17 1.80 -3.23
CA GLN A 220 -14.49 0.52 -2.56
C GLN A 220 -13.43 0.17 -1.48
N PRO A 221 -13.65 0.51 -0.20
CA PRO A 221 -12.61 0.40 0.83
C PRO A 221 -12.10 -1.04 1.03
N PRO A 222 -12.96 -2.10 1.04
CA PRO A 222 -12.46 -3.46 1.25
C PRO A 222 -11.58 -3.95 0.10
N LYS A 223 -11.79 -3.43 -1.12
CA LYS A 223 -10.94 -3.78 -2.27
C LYS A 223 -9.55 -3.18 -2.13
N SER A 224 -9.46 -1.92 -1.68
CA SER A 224 -8.17 -1.25 -1.45
C SER A 224 -7.37 -1.90 -0.30
N ALA A 225 -8.04 -2.26 0.78
CA ALA A 225 -7.44 -2.99 1.90
C ALA A 225 -6.95 -4.39 1.48
N GLY A 226 -7.76 -5.16 0.74
CA GLY A 226 -7.34 -6.48 0.22
C GLY A 226 -6.18 -6.40 -0.76
N LEU A 227 -6.13 -5.36 -1.60
CA LEU A 227 -5.01 -5.10 -2.50
C LEU A 227 -3.74 -4.70 -1.73
N LEU A 228 -3.86 -3.84 -0.72
CA LEU A 228 -2.73 -3.47 0.14
C LEU A 228 -2.16 -4.72 0.85
N LEU A 229 -3.02 -5.54 1.44
CA LEU A 229 -2.60 -6.78 2.11
C LEU A 229 -1.92 -7.73 1.11
N SER A 230 -2.51 -7.96 -0.06
CA SER A 230 -1.92 -8.84 -1.08
C SER A 230 -0.54 -8.34 -1.55
N ASN A 231 -0.40 -7.03 -1.79
CA ASN A 231 0.85 -6.41 -2.21
C ASN A 231 1.91 -6.48 -1.11
N PHE A 232 1.52 -6.20 0.14
CA PHE A 232 2.39 -6.29 1.30
C PHE A 232 2.93 -7.71 1.52
N LEU A 233 2.07 -8.72 1.45
CA LEU A 233 2.50 -10.11 1.60
C LEU A 233 3.40 -10.57 0.44
N ALA A 234 3.13 -10.09 -0.78
CA ALA A 234 3.98 -10.36 -1.95
C ALA A 234 5.36 -9.71 -1.81
N ALA A 235 5.41 -8.51 -1.23
CA ALA A 235 6.67 -7.85 -0.90
C ALA A 235 7.42 -8.59 0.20
N GLU A 236 6.76 -9.03 1.27
CA GLU A 236 7.36 -9.80 2.37
C GLU A 236 7.93 -11.14 1.89
N ASN A 237 7.24 -11.80 0.96
CA ASN A 237 7.70 -13.08 0.41
C ASN A 237 8.99 -12.93 -0.43
N LYS A 238 9.13 -11.80 -1.16
CA LYS A 238 10.27 -11.58 -2.07
C LYS A 238 11.43 -10.83 -1.43
N TYR A 239 11.13 -9.89 -0.55
CA TYR A 239 12.09 -8.92 -0.02
C TYR A 239 12.27 -8.98 1.51
N GLY A 240 11.37 -9.66 2.21
CA GLY A 240 11.38 -9.77 3.67
C GLY A 240 11.82 -11.16 4.15
N GLY A 241 11.15 -11.64 5.19
CA GLY A 241 11.42 -12.94 5.81
C GLY A 241 10.91 -14.17 5.04
N GLY A 242 10.44 -13.98 3.79
CA GLY A 242 9.97 -15.06 2.93
C GLY A 242 8.58 -15.58 3.31
N LEU A 243 8.23 -16.76 2.78
CA LEU A 243 6.88 -17.31 2.86
C LEU A 243 6.35 -17.50 4.30
N ALA A 244 7.21 -17.94 5.23
CA ALA A 244 6.81 -18.11 6.63
C ALA A 244 6.48 -16.75 7.30
N SER A 245 7.25 -15.71 6.99
CA SER A 245 6.99 -14.36 7.48
C SER A 245 5.68 -13.81 6.90
N SER A 246 5.45 -13.98 5.58
CA SER A 246 4.19 -13.61 4.95
C SER A 246 2.99 -14.31 5.61
N MET A 247 3.09 -15.59 5.94
CA MET A 247 2.01 -16.31 6.62
C MET A 247 1.72 -15.70 8.01
N ARG A 248 2.77 -15.47 8.81
CA ARG A 248 2.61 -14.85 10.13
C ARG A 248 1.97 -13.46 10.04
N TYR A 249 2.41 -12.63 9.09
CA TYR A 249 1.83 -11.29 8.91
C TYR A 249 0.38 -11.32 8.39
N TYR A 250 -0.02 -12.37 7.67
CA TYR A 250 -1.42 -12.56 7.30
C TYR A 250 -2.31 -12.83 8.52
N LEU A 251 -1.81 -13.63 9.48
CA LEU A 251 -2.51 -13.88 10.75
C LEU A 251 -2.53 -12.63 11.64
N LEU A 252 -1.41 -11.91 11.75
CA LEU A 252 -1.37 -10.63 12.46
C LEU A 252 -2.33 -9.60 11.85
N ALA A 253 -2.42 -9.54 10.53
CA ALA A 253 -3.38 -8.68 9.84
C ALA A 253 -4.83 -9.02 10.19
N ARG A 254 -5.14 -10.32 10.37
CA ARG A 254 -6.44 -10.77 10.87
C ARG A 254 -6.69 -10.28 12.28
N ASP A 255 -5.74 -10.44 13.19
CA ASP A 255 -5.92 -10.02 14.59
C ASP A 255 -6.11 -8.50 14.72
N VAL A 256 -5.38 -7.72 13.92
CA VAL A 256 -5.56 -6.27 13.82
C VAL A 256 -6.96 -5.94 13.30
N CYS A 257 -7.39 -6.52 12.17
CA CYS A 257 -8.73 -6.25 11.63
C CYS A 257 -9.86 -6.66 12.59
N VAL A 258 -9.72 -7.79 13.29
CA VAL A 258 -10.71 -8.24 14.29
C VAL A 258 -10.75 -7.29 15.49
N SER A 259 -9.58 -6.89 16.01
CA SER A 259 -9.48 -5.90 17.10
C SER A 259 -10.08 -4.55 16.70
N GLU A 260 -10.03 -4.22 15.42
CA GLU A 260 -10.58 -3.00 14.86
C GLU A 260 -12.10 -3.07 14.60
N GLY A 261 -12.74 -4.22 14.87
CA GLY A 261 -14.20 -4.43 14.84
C GLY A 261 -14.72 -5.13 13.58
N ILE A 262 -13.84 -5.72 12.76
CA ILE A 262 -14.22 -6.29 11.46
C ILE A 262 -14.45 -7.78 11.61
N SER A 263 -15.67 -8.22 11.32
CA SER A 263 -15.98 -9.64 11.23
C SER A 263 -15.41 -10.25 9.94
N LEU A 264 -14.71 -11.38 10.07
CA LEU A 264 -14.15 -12.13 8.94
C LEU A 264 -15.25 -12.76 8.07
N ASP A 265 -16.40 -13.05 8.67
CA ASP A 265 -17.59 -13.59 7.99
C ASP A 265 -18.37 -12.54 7.19
N ASP A 266 -18.09 -11.26 7.46
CA ASP A 266 -18.72 -10.18 6.73
C ASP A 266 -18.17 -10.07 5.29
N SER A 267 -18.99 -9.50 4.41
CA SER A 267 -18.63 -9.20 3.03
C SER A 267 -17.35 -8.37 2.89
N ILE A 268 -17.06 -7.51 3.88
CA ILE A 268 -15.83 -6.70 3.95
C ILE A 268 -14.64 -7.59 4.25
N GLY A 269 -14.69 -8.40 5.32
CA GLY A 269 -13.63 -9.33 5.70
C GLY A 269 -13.25 -10.27 4.56
N ARG A 270 -14.24 -10.91 3.94
CA ARG A 270 -14.02 -11.78 2.76
C ARG A 270 -13.29 -11.09 1.62
N LYS A 271 -13.65 -9.83 1.30
CA LYS A 271 -13.02 -9.07 0.21
C LYS A 271 -11.58 -8.65 0.52
N VAL A 272 -11.23 -8.51 1.79
CA VAL A 272 -9.87 -8.17 2.23
C VAL A 272 -8.96 -9.40 2.24
N PHE A 273 -9.43 -10.49 2.87
CA PHE A 273 -8.58 -11.64 3.16
C PHE A 273 -8.53 -12.68 2.03
N LEU A 274 -9.62 -12.94 1.29
CA LEU A 274 -9.62 -14.00 0.27
C LEU A 274 -8.59 -13.80 -0.86
N PRO A 275 -8.38 -12.59 -1.42
CA PRO A 275 -7.35 -12.40 -2.44
C PRO A 275 -5.95 -12.73 -1.92
N ALA A 276 -5.61 -12.22 -0.73
CA ALA A 276 -4.35 -12.45 -0.06
C ALA A 276 -4.15 -13.93 0.29
N GLY A 277 -5.19 -14.59 0.80
CA GLY A 277 -5.17 -16.01 1.09
C GLY A 277 -4.97 -16.89 -0.14
N ASN A 278 -5.58 -16.56 -1.28
CA ASN A 278 -5.34 -17.23 -2.55
C ASN A 278 -3.89 -17.06 -3.04
N HIS A 279 -3.33 -15.86 -2.89
CA HIS A 279 -1.92 -15.61 -3.23
C HIS A 279 -0.97 -16.45 -2.36
N LEU A 280 -1.22 -16.56 -1.05
CA LEU A 280 -0.45 -17.41 -0.15
C LEU A 280 -0.52 -18.89 -0.56
N LEU A 281 -1.71 -19.41 -0.85
CA LEU A 281 -1.88 -20.79 -1.29
C LEU A 281 -1.08 -21.08 -2.56
N ARG A 282 -1.12 -20.16 -3.53
CA ARG A 282 -0.34 -20.26 -4.77
C ARG A 282 1.16 -20.31 -4.47
N TRP A 283 1.66 -19.46 -3.59
CA TRP A 283 3.07 -19.46 -3.21
C TRP A 283 3.47 -20.71 -2.42
N ILE A 284 2.60 -21.24 -1.56
CA ILE A 284 2.86 -22.52 -0.87
C ILE A 284 3.02 -23.64 -1.89
N ARG A 285 2.12 -23.70 -2.89
CA ARG A 285 2.20 -24.67 -3.98
C ARG A 285 3.45 -24.52 -4.84
N GLU A 286 3.88 -23.29 -5.12
CA GLU A 286 5.06 -23.01 -5.95
C GLU A 286 6.38 -23.09 -5.15
N ALA A 287 6.32 -23.05 -3.81
CA ALA A 287 7.50 -23.05 -2.97
C ALA A 287 8.19 -24.42 -2.94
N ASP A 288 9.52 -24.40 -2.89
CA ASP A 288 10.33 -25.58 -2.65
C ASP A 288 9.99 -26.25 -1.31
N PRO A 289 10.14 -27.58 -1.18
CA PRO A 289 9.90 -28.29 0.08
C PRO A 289 10.65 -27.70 1.28
N LYS A 290 11.87 -27.19 1.07
CA LYS A 290 12.69 -26.52 2.10
C LYS A 290 12.12 -25.18 2.59
N ASN A 291 11.32 -24.50 1.77
CA ASN A 291 10.67 -23.26 2.15
C ASN A 291 9.29 -23.53 2.77
N ARG A 292 8.62 -24.61 2.37
CA ARG A 292 7.38 -25.07 3.02
C ARG A 292 7.61 -25.53 4.45
N SER A 293 8.72 -26.24 4.71
CA SER A 293 9.08 -26.70 6.05
C SER A 293 9.41 -25.60 7.05
N LYS A 294 9.61 -24.35 6.59
CA LYS A 294 9.80 -23.17 7.46
C LYS A 294 8.48 -22.62 8.00
N ILE A 295 7.35 -23.00 7.41
CA ILE A 295 6.03 -22.57 7.88
C ILE A 295 5.72 -23.37 9.14
N SER A 296 5.38 -22.67 10.22
CA SER A 296 4.90 -23.32 11.45
C SER A 296 3.60 -24.06 11.17
N LEU A 297 3.48 -25.28 11.71
CA LEU A 297 2.25 -26.07 11.61
C LEU A 297 1.05 -25.30 12.16
N HIS A 298 1.23 -24.63 13.30
CA HIS A 298 0.20 -23.82 13.94
C HIS A 298 -0.31 -22.70 13.01
N ASP A 299 0.60 -21.98 12.36
CA ASP A 299 0.25 -20.86 11.47
C ASP A 299 -0.52 -21.37 10.23
N TYR A 300 -0.17 -22.55 9.73
CA TYR A 300 -0.86 -23.17 8.61
C TYR A 300 -2.28 -23.63 8.98
N GLU A 301 -2.45 -24.23 10.16
CA GLU A 301 -3.76 -24.65 10.67
C GLU A 301 -4.68 -23.44 10.92
N GLU A 302 -4.15 -22.35 11.46
CA GLU A 302 -4.92 -21.10 11.61
C GLU A 302 -5.30 -20.49 10.27
N TYR A 303 -4.37 -20.47 9.31
CA TYR A 303 -4.65 -20.06 7.93
C TYR A 303 -5.79 -20.87 7.32
N THR A 304 -5.75 -22.19 7.48
CA THR A 304 -6.75 -23.11 6.93
C THR A 304 -8.12 -22.84 7.54
N ARG A 305 -8.19 -22.71 8.88
CA ARG A 305 -9.42 -22.35 9.60
C ARG A 305 -9.99 -21.01 9.13
N LEU A 306 -9.14 -20.01 8.88
CA LEU A 306 -9.57 -18.71 8.37
C LEU A 306 -10.17 -18.82 6.95
N MET A 307 -9.57 -19.63 6.08
CA MET A 307 -10.08 -19.86 4.73
C MET A 307 -11.42 -20.59 4.72
N GLU A 308 -11.61 -21.58 5.60
CA GLU A 308 -12.89 -22.27 5.77
C GLU A 308 -14.00 -21.34 6.26
N THR A 309 -13.69 -20.52 7.27
CA THR A 309 -14.61 -19.53 7.85
C THR A 309 -15.01 -18.49 6.80
N SER A 310 -14.03 -17.98 6.06
CA SER A 310 -14.25 -16.93 5.07
C SER A 310 -14.91 -17.42 3.76
N SER A 311 -14.73 -18.69 3.39
CA SER A 311 -15.29 -19.23 2.16
C SER A 311 -15.55 -20.74 2.27
N PRO A 312 -16.64 -21.12 2.98
CA PRO A 312 -16.97 -22.52 3.21
C PRO A 312 -17.27 -23.22 1.88
N LYS A 313 -16.81 -24.47 1.76
CA LYS A 313 -16.99 -25.31 0.56
C LYS A 313 -16.50 -24.66 -0.75
N SER A 314 -15.50 -23.80 -0.67
CA SER A 314 -14.87 -23.21 -1.84
C SER A 314 -13.68 -24.03 -2.32
N LEU A 315 -13.33 -23.85 -3.61
CA LEU A 315 -12.09 -24.39 -4.18
C LEU A 315 -10.88 -24.00 -3.34
N LEU A 316 -10.83 -22.79 -2.80
CA LEU A 316 -9.70 -22.31 -2.01
C LEU A 316 -9.58 -23.05 -0.68
N ALA A 317 -10.67 -23.14 0.07
CA ALA A 317 -10.69 -23.83 1.36
C ALA A 317 -10.35 -25.32 1.20
N SER A 318 -10.93 -25.98 0.20
CA SER A 318 -10.66 -27.40 -0.05
C SER A 318 -9.23 -27.65 -0.54
N SER A 319 -8.66 -26.73 -1.31
CA SER A 319 -7.26 -26.81 -1.75
C SER A 319 -6.26 -26.61 -0.61
N ALA A 320 -6.60 -25.85 0.43
CA ALA A 320 -5.69 -25.61 1.56
C ALA A 320 -5.33 -26.91 2.31
N TYR A 321 -6.27 -27.86 2.42
CA TYR A 321 -6.03 -29.16 3.04
C TYR A 321 -5.06 -30.04 2.25
N LEU A 322 -5.05 -29.90 0.92
CA LEU A 322 -4.19 -30.69 0.06
C LEU A 322 -2.70 -30.37 0.26
N TYR A 323 -2.37 -29.09 0.50
CA TYR A 323 -0.98 -28.65 0.64
C TYR A 323 -0.49 -28.59 2.09
N HIS A 324 -1.17 -29.29 3.01
CA HIS A 324 -0.82 -29.30 4.42
C HIS A 324 0.61 -29.84 4.64
N PRO A 325 1.49 -29.14 5.39
CA PRO A 325 2.92 -29.48 5.48
C PRO A 325 3.24 -30.88 6.04
N THR A 326 2.39 -31.42 6.92
CA THR A 326 2.63 -32.72 7.60
C THR A 326 1.71 -33.84 7.13
N HIS A 327 0.51 -33.51 6.66
CA HIS A 327 -0.55 -34.48 6.38
C HIS A 327 -1.45 -33.97 5.24
N PRO A 328 -1.02 -34.09 3.98
CA PRO A 328 -1.84 -33.67 2.84
C PRO A 328 -3.12 -34.52 2.77
N ASP A 329 -4.29 -33.88 2.87
CA ASP A 329 -5.59 -34.54 2.76
C ASP A 329 -6.31 -34.15 1.46
N PRO A 330 -6.43 -35.07 0.48
CA PRO A 330 -7.15 -34.79 -0.77
C PRO A 330 -8.67 -34.90 -0.65
N LYS A 331 -9.23 -35.43 0.45
CA LYS A 331 -10.68 -35.70 0.58
C LYS A 331 -11.56 -34.45 0.44
N PRO A 332 -11.26 -33.31 1.10
CA PRO A 332 -12.10 -32.12 0.98
C PRO A 332 -12.14 -31.58 -0.45
N PHE A 333 -11.02 -31.69 -1.18
CA PHE A 333 -10.94 -31.31 -2.58
C PHE A 333 -11.74 -32.28 -3.47
N PHE A 334 -11.64 -33.58 -3.22
CA PHE A 334 -12.40 -34.60 -3.95
C PHE A 334 -13.92 -34.39 -3.82
N GLU A 335 -14.41 -34.14 -2.60
CA GLU A 335 -15.83 -33.87 -2.37
C GLU A 335 -16.30 -32.59 -3.07
N PHE A 336 -15.47 -31.53 -3.02
CA PHE A 336 -15.74 -30.30 -3.76
C PHE A 336 -15.82 -30.53 -5.28
N ALA A 337 -14.84 -31.22 -5.85
CA ALA A 337 -14.78 -31.49 -7.28
C ALA A 337 -15.96 -32.37 -7.74
N ARG A 338 -16.38 -33.34 -6.92
CA ARG A 338 -17.54 -34.19 -7.21
C ARG A 338 -18.87 -33.43 -7.14
N GLY A 339 -18.97 -32.44 -6.25
CA GLY A 339 -20.17 -31.61 -6.09
C GLY A 339 -20.28 -30.47 -7.10
N ALA A 340 -19.19 -30.13 -7.80
CA ALA A 340 -19.18 -29.07 -8.79
C ALA A 340 -19.95 -29.47 -10.06
N SER A 341 -20.85 -28.61 -10.55
CA SER A 341 -21.58 -28.87 -11.78
C SER A 341 -20.80 -28.45 -13.02
N ASP A 342 -20.91 -29.21 -14.11
CA ASP A 342 -20.21 -28.92 -15.37
C ASP A 342 -20.54 -27.51 -15.90
N VAL A 343 -21.82 -27.11 -15.79
CA VAL A 343 -22.31 -25.80 -16.21
C VAL A 343 -21.66 -24.68 -15.40
N GLU A 344 -21.53 -24.87 -14.09
CA GLU A 344 -20.89 -23.89 -13.20
C GLU A 344 -19.40 -23.77 -13.50
N VAL A 345 -18.68 -24.89 -13.65
CA VAL A 345 -17.24 -24.89 -13.94
C VAL A 345 -16.95 -24.23 -15.29
N LEU A 346 -17.77 -24.46 -16.32
CA LEU A 346 -17.60 -23.84 -17.64
C LEU A 346 -17.83 -22.32 -17.61
N SER A 347 -18.70 -21.83 -16.72
CA SER A 347 -18.93 -20.40 -16.53
C SER A 347 -17.76 -19.66 -15.86
N TRP A 348 -16.81 -20.40 -15.27
CA TRP A 348 -15.71 -19.79 -14.52
C TRP A 348 -14.66 -19.12 -15.42
N PRO A 349 -13.99 -18.07 -14.91
CA PRO A 349 -12.82 -17.49 -15.56
C PRO A 349 -11.77 -18.55 -15.87
N LYS A 350 -11.08 -18.43 -17.00
CA LYS A 350 -10.02 -19.37 -17.42
C LYS A 350 -9.00 -19.64 -16.30
N ALA A 351 -8.53 -18.60 -15.63
CA ALA A 351 -7.59 -18.72 -14.51
C ALA A 351 -8.11 -19.58 -13.33
N LYS A 352 -9.42 -19.55 -13.05
CA LYS A 352 -10.03 -20.37 -11.99
C LYS A 352 -10.17 -21.83 -12.44
N ARG A 353 -10.48 -22.07 -13.71
CA ARG A 353 -10.49 -23.42 -14.30
C ARG A 353 -9.08 -24.02 -14.32
N ASP A 354 -8.07 -23.25 -14.72
CA ASP A 354 -6.68 -23.70 -14.71
C ASP A 354 -6.23 -24.05 -13.28
N HIS A 355 -6.64 -23.28 -12.28
CA HIS A 355 -6.36 -23.58 -10.88
C HIS A 355 -7.05 -24.85 -10.38
N LEU A 356 -8.32 -25.10 -10.77
CA LEU A 356 -9.03 -26.34 -10.48
C LEU A 356 -8.27 -27.54 -11.08
N MET A 357 -7.87 -27.45 -12.34
CA MET A 357 -7.14 -28.53 -13.03
C MET A 357 -5.80 -28.81 -12.36
N GLN A 358 -5.00 -27.78 -12.10
CA GLN A 358 -3.70 -27.93 -11.44
C GLN A 358 -3.84 -28.59 -10.06
N THR A 359 -4.76 -28.10 -9.25
CA THR A 359 -5.01 -28.68 -7.92
C THR A 359 -5.56 -30.10 -8.02
N GLY A 360 -6.37 -30.38 -9.04
CA GLY A 360 -6.86 -31.72 -9.33
C GLY A 360 -5.76 -32.71 -9.65
N TYR A 361 -4.75 -32.30 -10.42
CA TYR A 361 -3.58 -33.14 -10.69
C TYR A 361 -2.73 -33.37 -9.45
N ASP A 362 -2.53 -32.34 -8.62
CA ASP A 362 -1.82 -32.49 -7.35
C ASP A 362 -2.59 -33.43 -6.39
N ALA A 363 -3.93 -33.34 -6.35
CA ALA A 363 -4.77 -34.24 -5.57
C ALA A 363 -4.74 -35.69 -6.10
N LEU A 364 -4.68 -35.88 -7.42
CA LEU A 364 -4.51 -37.20 -8.03
C LEU A 364 -3.17 -37.83 -7.61
N ARG A 365 -2.07 -37.07 -7.71
CA ARG A 365 -0.74 -37.53 -7.27
C ARG A 365 -0.79 -38.01 -5.82
N VAL A 366 -1.34 -37.21 -4.92
CA VAL A 366 -1.48 -37.58 -3.49
C VAL A 366 -2.37 -38.81 -3.31
N LEU A 367 -3.49 -38.94 -4.03
CA LEU A 367 -4.37 -40.12 -3.94
C LEU A 367 -3.70 -41.41 -4.43
N MET A 368 -2.89 -41.33 -5.49
CA MET A 368 -2.12 -42.46 -6.01
C MET A 368 -0.99 -42.84 -5.05
N ASP A 369 -0.27 -41.87 -4.49
CA ASP A 369 0.76 -42.11 -3.48
C ASP A 369 0.18 -42.76 -2.21
N GLN A 370 -1.07 -42.46 -1.88
CA GLN A 370 -1.82 -43.07 -0.78
C GLN A 370 -2.44 -44.45 -1.13
N GLY A 371 -2.29 -44.92 -2.37
CA GLY A 371 -2.83 -46.21 -2.85
C GLY A 371 -4.36 -46.24 -2.96
N ASN A 372 -5.01 -45.09 -3.14
CA ASN A 372 -6.47 -44.99 -3.25
C ASN A 372 -6.93 -44.88 -4.71
N ASP A 373 -6.67 -45.95 -5.47
CA ASP A 373 -6.86 -46.00 -6.92
C ASP A 373 -8.32 -45.76 -7.33
N LYS A 374 -9.28 -46.19 -6.50
CA LYS A 374 -10.71 -45.99 -6.76
C LYS A 374 -11.09 -44.51 -6.76
N ASN A 375 -10.64 -43.76 -5.75
CA ASN A 375 -10.92 -42.33 -5.68
C ASN A 375 -10.11 -41.55 -6.72
N ALA A 376 -8.89 -42.00 -7.03
CA ALA A 376 -8.08 -41.42 -8.10
C ALA A 376 -8.77 -41.57 -9.47
N ALA A 377 -9.28 -42.76 -9.81
CA ALA A 377 -10.00 -42.98 -11.06
C ALA A 377 -11.28 -42.13 -11.16
N ILE A 378 -12.04 -42.01 -10.08
CA ILE A 378 -13.23 -41.15 -10.05
C ILE A 378 -12.84 -39.68 -10.25
N LEU A 379 -11.80 -39.20 -9.57
CA LEU A 379 -11.34 -37.82 -9.72
C LEU A 379 -10.81 -37.54 -11.13
N ALA A 380 -10.08 -38.49 -11.72
CA ALA A 380 -9.61 -38.40 -13.11
C ALA A 380 -10.80 -38.27 -14.08
N SER A 381 -11.86 -39.06 -13.90
CA SER A 381 -13.08 -38.96 -14.71
C SER A 381 -13.80 -37.62 -14.57
N VAL A 382 -13.75 -36.99 -13.39
CA VAL A 382 -14.31 -35.66 -13.14
C VAL A 382 -13.47 -34.60 -13.86
N LEU A 383 -12.14 -34.66 -13.72
CA LEU A 383 -11.23 -33.71 -14.38
C LEU A 383 -11.29 -33.82 -15.91
N GLN A 384 -11.40 -35.03 -16.46
CA GLN A 384 -11.55 -35.27 -17.89
C GLN A 384 -12.83 -34.64 -18.47
N ARG A 385 -13.94 -34.63 -17.71
CA ARG A 385 -15.18 -33.96 -18.13
C ARG A 385 -15.03 -32.44 -18.23
N HIS A 386 -14.13 -31.84 -17.45
CA HIS A 386 -13.90 -30.40 -17.42
C HIS A 386 -12.71 -29.94 -18.29
N LEU A 387 -12.04 -30.85 -19.02
CA LEU A 387 -10.95 -30.48 -19.91
C LEU A 387 -11.47 -29.56 -21.04
N PRO A 388 -10.89 -28.36 -21.25
CA PRO A 388 -11.27 -27.48 -22.35
C PRO A 388 -10.98 -28.14 -23.71
N ASP A 389 -11.88 -27.97 -24.68
CA ASP A 389 -11.78 -28.58 -26.02
C ASP A 389 -10.48 -28.22 -26.78
N ASP A 390 -9.82 -27.10 -26.44
CA ASP A 390 -8.51 -26.72 -26.98
C ASP A 390 -7.39 -27.77 -26.70
N LEU A 391 -7.52 -28.56 -25.64
CA LEU A 391 -6.58 -29.64 -25.28
C LEU A 391 -6.91 -30.99 -25.93
N LYS A 392 -8.11 -31.14 -26.51
CA LYS A 392 -8.47 -32.32 -27.30
C LYS A 392 -7.85 -32.28 -28.71
N GLY A 393 -7.44 -31.10 -29.20
CA GLY A 393 -7.09 -30.88 -30.60
C GLY A 393 -5.67 -30.42 -30.95
N THR A 394 -4.82 -29.93 -30.02
CA THR A 394 -3.48 -29.42 -30.39
C THR A 394 -2.32 -30.02 -29.61
N GLN A 395 -1.55 -30.88 -30.30
CA GLN A 395 -0.27 -31.45 -29.84
C GLN A 395 0.76 -30.38 -29.38
N THR A 396 0.59 -29.12 -29.81
CA THR A 396 1.52 -28.02 -29.53
C THR A 396 1.36 -27.44 -28.12
N THR A 397 0.16 -27.53 -27.53
CA THR A 397 -0.11 -27.08 -26.15
C THR A 397 0.20 -28.19 -25.14
N ARG A 398 0.07 -29.47 -25.55
CA ARG A 398 0.58 -30.64 -24.81
C ARG A 398 2.06 -30.50 -24.44
N LYS A 399 2.89 -29.88 -25.30
CA LYS A 399 4.32 -29.67 -25.05
C LYS A 399 4.65 -28.53 -24.08
N LYS A 400 3.76 -27.55 -23.87
CA LYS A 400 4.03 -26.39 -22.99
C LYS A 400 3.60 -26.60 -21.54
N LEU A 401 2.72 -27.57 -21.28
CA LEU A 401 2.40 -28.08 -19.94
C LEU A 401 2.94 -29.51 -19.74
N ALA A 402 3.93 -29.92 -20.53
CA ALA A 402 4.60 -31.21 -20.43
C ALA A 402 5.70 -31.15 -19.37
N GLU A 403 5.31 -31.26 -18.10
CA GLU A 403 6.02 -32.23 -17.27
C GLU A 403 5.51 -33.59 -17.73
N ALA A 404 6.38 -34.37 -18.37
CA ALA A 404 6.07 -35.64 -19.05
C ALA A 404 5.36 -36.69 -18.15
N GLU A 405 5.31 -36.47 -16.84
CA GLU A 405 4.62 -37.30 -15.85
C GLU A 405 3.10 -37.08 -15.83
N THR A 406 2.61 -35.86 -16.12
CA THR A 406 1.19 -35.50 -15.89
C THR A 406 0.21 -36.17 -16.85
N LEU A 407 0.61 -36.34 -18.12
CA LEU A 407 -0.16 -37.12 -19.10
C LEU A 407 0.07 -38.62 -18.94
N HIS A 408 1.26 -39.03 -18.49
CA HIS A 408 1.58 -40.43 -18.22
C HIS A 408 0.72 -40.98 -17.06
N LEU A 409 0.45 -40.18 -16.03
CA LEU A 409 -0.43 -40.56 -14.92
C LEU A 409 -1.90 -40.75 -15.35
N LEU A 410 -2.36 -39.99 -16.34
CA LEU A 410 -3.70 -40.19 -16.93
C LEU A 410 -3.73 -41.42 -17.86
N ASP A 411 -2.70 -41.61 -18.69
CA ASP A 411 -2.56 -42.77 -19.57
C ASP A 411 -2.34 -44.08 -18.79
N GLN A 412 -1.71 -44.04 -17.61
CA GLN A 412 -1.49 -45.21 -16.75
C GLN A 412 -2.74 -45.70 -16.03
N LEU A 413 -3.79 -44.89 -15.95
CA LEU A 413 -5.09 -45.28 -15.38
C LEU A 413 -6.04 -45.89 -16.42
N ASP A 414 -5.81 -45.65 -17.72
CA ASP A 414 -6.57 -46.24 -18.82
C ASP A 414 -6.37 -47.77 -19.02
N PRO A 415 -5.21 -48.42 -18.75
CA PRO A 415 -5.07 -49.87 -18.88
C PRO A 415 -5.63 -50.66 -17.69
N ALA A 416 -6.09 -50.03 -16.60
CA ALA A 416 -6.63 -50.75 -15.44
C ALA A 416 -8.11 -51.15 -15.59
N PHE A 417 -8.77 -50.79 -16.71
CA PHE A 417 -10.18 -51.05 -16.95
C PHE A 417 -10.51 -51.54 -18.38
N ALA A 418 -9.56 -52.24 -19.03
CA ALA A 418 -9.85 -53.10 -20.17
C ALA A 418 -9.96 -54.56 -19.73
#